data_AF-A0A662I5P1-F1
#
_entry.id   AF-A0A662I5P1-F1
#
_cell.length_a   1.000
_cell.length_b   1.000
_cell.length_c   1.000
_cell.angle_alpha   90.00
_cell.angle_beta   90.00
_cell.angle_gamma   90.00
#
_symmetry.space_group_name_H-M   'P 1'
#
loop_
_entity.id
_entity.type
_entity.pdbx_description
1 polymer ?
#
loop_
_entity_poly.entity_id
_entity_poly.type
_entity_poly.pdbx_seq_one_letter_code
_entity_poly.pdbx_strand_id
1 'polypeptide(L)'
;MQLKGKKWGQATAVGAVFFILILGIVLGYLFYFINQVENLNKVALSTIQERYEKQKEQLDIESVDYLETKLIDYNPESIEVVYGIKISDSPLVIESMITGGGGGGEESIVLVDANSAWDYAYGSYDGFSCPRGRCSFELKLINGYIGAEAYINLRNVFWIWKIGDGYWYAPFNFPKDVDVSSLSLSISYRVESTNFVASSGFVRWKFSVLIVNESNYVIYWHSLNNVTHRDVRDDSFTLTLNDIPAGIFVPGERYYLKVYIYVEIFLFAAAAPPPGFLRIVYDGKVYFDKVRLEAYYRGGFGSGGGIGKAGVIFGFNLNGGTPLSLKAELEVNTTPVELAFYYEYSGGVWRKFESYIIKTTSTVNVDLPIPEEARNNTNYMIIANAGGGFKLTIYGFKLNCSYIADNLNVTLVNERGETAKIVSFWIINASKVWRSDLNVALAPLEKRTIQINYRVERGTRYLIRIVTEKGNVFDYYISIP
;
A
#
# COMPACT_ATOMS: atom_id res chain seq x y z
N MET A 1 21.11 -52.31 -104.59
CA MET A 1 21.90 -52.07 -103.37
C MET A 1 21.21 -50.98 -102.56
N GLN A 2 21.16 -51.20 -101.24
CA GLN A 2 20.41 -50.48 -100.19
C GLN A 2 20.24 -48.96 -100.38
N LEU A 3 19.01 -48.42 -100.32
CA LEU A 3 18.75 -47.00 -99.99
C LEU A 3 17.27 -46.64 -99.73
N LYS A 4 16.40 -47.58 -99.31
CA LYS A 4 14.99 -47.28 -98.97
C LYS A 4 14.63 -47.27 -97.47
N GLY A 5 15.49 -47.79 -96.58
CA GLY A 5 15.18 -47.89 -95.14
C GLY A 5 15.56 -46.68 -94.27
N LYS A 6 16.45 -45.79 -94.74
CA LYS A 6 17.07 -44.75 -93.88
C LYS A 6 16.24 -43.47 -93.71
N LYS A 7 15.38 -43.15 -94.70
CA LYS A 7 14.57 -41.92 -94.70
C LYS A 7 13.30 -42.00 -93.83
N TRP A 8 12.75 -43.21 -93.64
CA TRP A 8 11.56 -43.39 -92.79
C TRP A 8 11.88 -43.27 -91.30
N GLY A 9 12.97 -43.87 -90.81
CA GLY A 9 13.37 -43.75 -89.39
C GLY A 9 13.73 -42.32 -88.96
N GLN A 10 14.26 -41.49 -89.87
CA GLN A 10 14.54 -40.07 -89.59
C GLN A 10 13.26 -39.23 -89.53
N ALA A 11 12.26 -39.49 -90.39
CA ALA A 11 10.99 -38.77 -90.36
C ALA A 11 10.19 -39.06 -89.07
N THR A 12 10.19 -40.32 -88.60
CA THR A 12 9.51 -40.70 -87.35
C THR A 12 10.21 -40.12 -86.12
N ALA A 13 11.54 -40.07 -86.11
CA ALA A 13 12.31 -39.47 -85.02
C ALA A 13 12.09 -37.95 -84.92
N VAL A 14 12.07 -37.24 -86.05
CA VAL A 14 11.78 -35.80 -86.09
C VAL A 14 10.35 -35.52 -85.63
N GLY A 15 9.37 -36.32 -86.07
CA GLY A 15 7.99 -36.20 -85.61
C GLY A 15 7.83 -36.42 -84.11
N ALA A 16 8.53 -37.40 -83.52
CA ALA A 16 8.49 -37.66 -82.09
C ALA A 16 9.09 -36.51 -81.25
N VAL A 17 10.19 -35.91 -81.71
CA VAL A 17 10.83 -34.76 -81.03
C VAL A 17 9.92 -33.53 -81.06
N PHE A 18 9.29 -33.25 -82.21
CA PHE A 18 8.30 -32.16 -82.30
C PHE A 18 7.08 -32.41 -81.44
N PHE A 19 6.58 -33.65 -81.36
CA PHE A 19 5.46 -34.00 -80.51
C PHE A 19 5.79 -33.79 -79.02
N ILE A 20 6.97 -34.20 -78.56
CA ILE A 20 7.42 -33.98 -77.18
C ILE A 20 7.58 -32.48 -76.87
N LEU A 21 8.12 -31.70 -77.80
CA LEU A 21 8.22 -30.24 -77.64
C LEU A 21 6.86 -29.56 -77.55
N ILE A 22 5.91 -29.93 -78.42
CA ILE A 22 4.54 -29.41 -78.39
C ILE A 22 3.86 -29.82 -77.08
N LEU A 23 4.01 -31.08 -76.65
CA LEU A 23 3.45 -31.56 -75.40
C LEU A 23 4.03 -30.81 -74.20
N GLY A 24 5.34 -30.54 -74.20
CA GLY A 24 6.02 -29.77 -73.15
C GLY A 24 5.53 -28.33 -73.08
N ILE A 25 5.31 -27.67 -74.23
CA ILE A 25 4.75 -26.31 -74.29
C ILE A 25 3.31 -26.29 -73.79
N VAL A 26 2.48 -27.26 -74.22
CA VAL A 26 1.07 -27.35 -73.78
C VAL A 26 0.99 -27.61 -72.28
N LEU A 27 1.79 -28.54 -71.73
CA LEU A 27 1.85 -28.81 -70.30
C LEU A 27 2.37 -27.59 -69.52
N GLY A 28 3.41 -26.92 -70.01
CA GLY A 28 3.93 -25.69 -69.39
C GLY A 28 2.86 -24.58 -69.33
N TYR A 29 2.08 -24.42 -70.39
CA TYR A 29 0.98 -23.46 -70.43
C TYR A 29 -0.16 -23.84 -69.48
N LEU A 30 -0.47 -25.14 -69.37
CA LEU A 30 -1.44 -25.68 -68.41
C LEU A 30 -1.03 -25.39 -66.96
N PHE A 31 0.22 -25.68 -66.59
CA PHE A 31 0.73 -25.38 -65.25
C PHE A 31 0.75 -23.88 -64.94
N TYR A 32 1.14 -23.05 -65.92
CA TYR A 32 1.10 -21.59 -65.79
C TYR A 32 -0.33 -21.09 -65.54
N PHE A 33 -1.31 -21.61 -66.29
CA PHE A 33 -2.72 -21.23 -66.14
C PHE A 33 -3.30 -21.68 -64.79
N ILE A 34 -3.00 -22.90 -64.34
CA ILE A 34 -3.42 -23.41 -63.03
C ILE A 34 -2.88 -22.52 -61.90
N ASN A 35 -1.60 -22.16 -61.95
CA ASN A 35 -0.96 -21.30 -60.94
C ASN A 35 -1.56 -19.87 -60.93
N GLN A 36 -1.87 -19.31 -62.10
CA GLN A 36 -2.57 -18.02 -62.21
C GLN A 36 -3.96 -18.07 -61.54
N VAL A 37 -4.74 -19.12 -61.81
CA VAL A 37 -6.07 -19.30 -61.20
C VAL A 37 -5.97 -19.48 -59.68
N GLU A 38 -4.99 -20.24 -59.20
CA GLU A 38 -4.78 -20.44 -57.76
C GLU A 38 -4.45 -19.12 -57.04
N ASN A 39 -3.56 -18.30 -57.62
CA ASN A 39 -3.20 -17.00 -57.03
C ASN A 39 -4.38 -16.02 -57.04
N LEU A 40 -5.17 -15.99 -58.12
CA LEU A 40 -6.38 -15.16 -58.19
C LEU A 40 -7.40 -15.58 -57.13
N ASN A 41 -7.60 -16.89 -56.93
CA ASN A 41 -8.49 -17.40 -55.88
C ASN A 41 -8.03 -17.03 -54.47
N LYS A 42 -6.71 -17.12 -54.19
CA LYS A 42 -6.16 -16.70 -52.89
C LYS A 42 -6.39 -15.22 -52.61
N VAL A 43 -6.12 -14.35 -53.59
CA VAL A 43 -6.34 -12.90 -53.45
C VAL A 43 -7.83 -12.59 -53.29
N ALA A 44 -8.69 -13.20 -54.09
CA ALA A 44 -10.15 -13.03 -53.99
C ALA A 44 -10.66 -13.46 -52.61
N LEU A 45 -10.24 -14.63 -52.11
CA LEU A 45 -10.59 -15.12 -50.78
C LEU A 45 -10.12 -14.16 -49.68
N SER A 46 -8.87 -13.71 -49.72
CA SER A 46 -8.35 -12.75 -48.73
C SER A 46 -9.12 -11.43 -48.73
N THR A 47 -9.50 -10.93 -49.90
CA THR A 47 -10.26 -9.67 -50.04
C THR A 47 -11.70 -9.84 -49.57
N ILE A 48 -12.33 -10.97 -49.88
CA ILE A 48 -13.68 -11.30 -49.39
C ILE A 48 -13.65 -11.45 -47.87
N GLN A 49 -12.64 -12.12 -47.33
CA GLN A 49 -12.49 -12.31 -45.89
C GLN A 49 -12.23 -10.98 -45.18
N GLU A 50 -11.41 -10.09 -45.73
CA GLU A 50 -11.20 -8.75 -45.18
C GLU A 50 -12.46 -7.88 -45.22
N ARG A 51 -13.22 -7.93 -46.33
CA ARG A 51 -14.54 -7.25 -46.41
C ARG A 51 -15.54 -7.83 -45.42
N TYR A 52 -15.57 -9.15 -45.29
CA TYR A 52 -16.44 -9.84 -44.35
C TYR A 52 -16.08 -9.47 -42.90
N GLU A 53 -14.79 -9.42 -42.55
CA GLU A 53 -14.32 -8.93 -41.25
C GLU A 53 -14.73 -7.48 -41.00
N LYS A 54 -14.52 -6.58 -41.97
CA LYS A 54 -14.92 -5.16 -41.85
C LYS A 54 -16.43 -4.95 -41.73
N GLN A 55 -17.23 -5.91 -42.18
CA GLN A 55 -18.70 -5.89 -42.12
C GLN A 55 -19.28 -6.55 -40.87
N LYS A 56 -18.48 -7.06 -39.94
CA LYS A 56 -19.00 -7.61 -38.68
C LYS A 56 -19.39 -6.52 -37.70
N GLU A 57 -20.31 -6.83 -36.80
CA GLU A 57 -20.52 -6.05 -35.57
C GLU A 57 -19.28 -6.18 -34.66
N GLN A 58 -18.78 -5.06 -34.15
CA GLN A 58 -17.78 -5.03 -33.08
C GLN A 58 -18.13 -3.89 -32.15
N LEU A 59 -18.63 -4.23 -30.97
CA LEU A 59 -18.81 -3.26 -29.89
C LEU A 59 -17.51 -3.16 -29.09
N ASP A 60 -17.28 -2.02 -28.45
CA ASP A 60 -16.26 -1.83 -27.41
C ASP A 60 -16.77 -0.88 -26.32
N ILE A 61 -16.21 -0.97 -25.11
CA ILE A 61 -16.47 -0.06 -24.01
C ILE A 61 -15.34 0.96 -23.94
N GLU A 62 -15.64 2.22 -24.23
CA GLU A 62 -14.66 3.31 -24.17
C GLU A 62 -14.46 3.84 -22.75
N SER A 63 -15.54 4.01 -21.99
CA SER A 63 -15.47 4.47 -20.60
C SER A 63 -16.56 3.84 -19.74
N VAL A 64 -16.24 3.70 -18.45
CA VAL A 64 -17.20 3.36 -17.41
C VAL A 64 -17.06 4.37 -16.29
N ASP A 65 -18.06 5.22 -16.14
CA ASP A 65 -18.09 6.32 -15.19
C ASP A 65 -19.15 6.04 -14.10
N TYR A 66 -18.86 6.39 -12.85
CA TYR A 66 -19.79 6.24 -11.74
C TYR A 66 -19.74 7.48 -10.85
N LEU A 67 -20.89 7.85 -10.29
CA LEU A 67 -21.01 9.03 -9.41
C LEU A 67 -20.81 8.62 -7.96
N GLU A 68 -19.92 9.29 -7.25
CA GLU A 68 -19.81 9.14 -5.80
C GLU A 68 -20.74 10.15 -5.10
N THR A 69 -21.72 9.64 -4.36
CA THR A 69 -22.59 10.45 -3.51
C THR A 69 -22.18 10.35 -2.05
N LYS A 70 -22.26 11.48 -1.34
CA LYS A 70 -21.85 11.60 0.05
C LYS A 70 -23.04 11.40 1.01
N LEU A 71 -22.73 10.81 2.18
CA LEU A 71 -23.40 10.91 3.49
C LEU A 71 -24.45 9.82 3.83
N ILE A 72 -23.94 8.73 4.40
CA ILE A 72 -24.67 8.00 5.45
C ILE A 72 -23.75 7.97 6.67
N ASP A 73 -24.26 8.39 7.83
CA ASP A 73 -23.59 8.23 9.12
C ASP A 73 -23.86 6.81 9.63
N TYR A 74 -22.81 6.02 9.85
CA TYR A 74 -22.87 4.68 10.43
C TYR A 74 -22.67 4.74 11.93
N ASN A 75 -23.49 3.98 12.65
CA ASN A 75 -23.24 3.65 14.05
C ASN A 75 -22.35 2.40 14.11
N PRO A 76 -21.54 2.24 15.17
CA PRO A 76 -20.76 1.03 15.37
C PRO A 76 -21.67 -0.20 15.57
N GLU A 77 -21.28 -1.32 14.98
CA GLU A 77 -21.91 -2.64 15.20
C GLU A 77 -21.31 -3.35 16.41
N SER A 78 -20.03 -3.07 16.72
CA SER A 78 -19.34 -3.62 17.89
C SER A 78 -18.61 -2.52 18.66
N ILE A 79 -18.59 -2.68 19.98
CA ILE A 79 -17.90 -1.81 20.91
C ILE A 79 -17.14 -2.70 21.89
N GLU A 80 -15.82 -2.52 21.98
CA GLU A 80 -14.95 -3.28 22.88
C GLU A 80 -14.10 -2.32 23.71
N VAL A 81 -14.22 -2.40 25.04
CA VAL A 81 -13.39 -1.60 25.95
C VAL A 81 -12.06 -2.29 26.15
N VAL A 82 -10.97 -1.63 25.75
CA VAL A 82 -9.60 -2.17 25.81
C VAL A 82 -8.81 -1.68 27.02
N TYR A 83 -9.14 -0.50 27.55
CA TYR A 83 -8.55 0.04 28.78
C TYR A 83 -9.63 0.62 29.68
N GLY A 84 -9.52 0.36 30.97
CA GLY A 84 -10.48 0.80 31.97
C GLY A 84 -11.62 -0.19 32.22
N ILE A 85 -12.61 0.26 32.99
CA ILE A 85 -13.77 -0.53 33.38
C ILE A 85 -15.01 0.12 32.77
N LYS A 86 -15.76 -0.66 31.99
CA LYS A 86 -17.04 -0.22 31.45
C LYS A 86 -18.08 -0.11 32.58
N ILE A 87 -18.61 1.09 32.76
CA ILE A 87 -19.62 1.40 33.80
C ILE A 87 -21.03 1.41 33.21
N SER A 88 -21.19 1.86 31.96
CA SER A 88 -22.49 1.96 31.26
C SER A 88 -22.30 1.78 29.76
N ASP A 89 -23.33 1.29 29.06
CA ASP A 89 -23.38 1.11 27.61
C ASP A 89 -24.11 2.24 26.85
N SER A 90 -24.96 3.03 27.53
CA SER A 90 -25.73 4.10 26.89
C SER A 90 -26.07 5.24 27.86
N PRO A 91 -25.31 6.35 27.84
CA PRO A 91 -24.08 6.55 27.06
C PRO A 91 -22.97 5.59 27.52
N LEU A 92 -22.01 5.33 26.64
CA LEU A 92 -20.87 4.49 26.99
C LEU A 92 -20.01 5.24 28.01
N VAL A 93 -19.86 4.71 29.22
CA VAL A 93 -19.05 5.32 30.28
C VAL A 93 -17.93 4.35 30.64
N ILE A 94 -16.69 4.84 30.60
CA ILE A 94 -15.49 4.07 30.93
C ILE A 94 -14.77 4.79 32.06
N GLU A 95 -14.59 4.08 33.17
CA GLU A 95 -13.72 4.53 34.25
C GLU A 95 -12.29 4.11 33.93
N SER A 96 -11.37 5.05 33.95
CA SER A 96 -9.98 4.81 33.58
C SER A 96 -9.31 3.83 34.54
N MET A 97 -8.48 2.93 34.02
CA MET A 97 -7.57 2.17 34.85
C MET A 97 -6.31 2.99 35.16
N ILE A 98 -5.85 2.95 36.41
CA ILE A 98 -4.62 3.63 36.81
C ILE A 98 -3.44 2.68 36.58
N THR A 99 -2.46 3.14 35.80
CA THR A 99 -1.22 2.41 35.50
C THR A 99 -0.03 3.11 36.14
N GLY A 100 0.78 2.36 36.90
CA GLY A 100 1.84 2.91 37.75
C GLY A 100 1.30 3.31 39.13
N GLY A 101 1.90 2.78 40.19
CA GLY A 101 1.46 3.02 41.55
C GLY A 101 2.63 3.27 42.49
N GLY A 102 2.45 4.26 43.37
CA GLY A 102 3.20 4.40 44.61
C GLY A 102 4.33 5.42 44.58
N GLY A 103 4.00 6.67 44.86
CA GLY A 103 4.96 7.73 45.19
C GLY A 103 4.44 9.08 44.74
N GLY A 104 4.37 10.05 45.65
CA GLY A 104 4.11 11.44 45.25
C GLY A 104 5.21 11.90 44.30
N GLY A 105 4.87 12.08 43.03
CA GLY A 105 5.79 12.40 41.95
C GLY A 105 5.04 13.10 40.83
N GLU A 106 5.74 13.97 40.12
CA GLU A 106 5.24 14.85 39.06
C GLU A 106 4.33 14.14 38.04
N GLU A 107 3.25 14.81 37.62
CA GLU A 107 2.33 14.32 36.59
C GLU A 107 3.06 14.24 35.24
N SER A 108 2.95 13.09 34.55
CA SER A 108 3.59 12.86 33.25
C SER A 108 2.60 12.45 32.16
N ILE A 109 2.76 12.97 30.94
CA ILE A 109 2.00 12.54 29.74
C ILE A 109 2.96 11.88 28.76
N VAL A 110 2.57 10.73 28.21
CA VAL A 110 3.32 10.06 27.15
C VAL A 110 3.04 10.75 25.82
N LEU A 111 4.06 11.38 25.23
CA LEU A 111 3.95 12.11 23.96
C LEU A 111 4.23 11.20 22.76
N VAL A 112 5.15 10.26 22.92
CA VAL A 112 5.51 9.26 21.91
C VAL A 112 5.72 7.92 22.62
N ASP A 113 5.23 6.85 22.02
CA ASP A 113 5.46 5.45 22.42
C ASP A 113 5.66 4.56 21.18
N ALA A 114 6.00 3.29 21.38
CA ALA A 114 6.17 2.28 20.33
C ALA A 114 4.94 2.16 19.39
N ASN A 115 3.74 2.43 19.90
CA ASN A 115 2.48 2.40 19.13
C ASN A 115 2.11 3.73 18.47
N SER A 116 3.03 4.70 18.43
CA SER A 116 2.80 5.97 17.74
C SER A 116 2.80 5.78 16.23
N ALA A 117 2.23 6.74 15.50
CA ALA A 117 2.42 6.80 14.05
C ALA A 117 3.89 7.14 13.75
N TRP A 118 4.66 6.09 13.50
CA TRP A 118 6.05 6.18 13.09
C TRP A 118 6.12 6.16 11.57
N ASP A 119 6.55 7.27 11.00
CA ASP A 119 6.96 7.36 9.60
C ASP A 119 8.48 7.25 9.49
N TYR A 120 9.00 7.10 8.28
CA TYR A 120 10.44 7.04 8.06
C TYR A 120 10.87 7.78 6.80
N ALA A 121 12.14 8.17 6.75
CA ALA A 121 12.77 8.73 5.57
C ALA A 121 14.21 8.23 5.44
N TYR A 122 14.68 8.18 4.20
CA TYR A 122 16.04 7.75 3.86
C TYR A 122 17.01 8.93 3.85
N GLY A 123 18.23 8.70 4.32
CA GLY A 123 19.39 9.54 4.05
C GLY A 123 20.28 8.86 3.00
N SER A 124 20.86 9.66 2.11
CA SER A 124 21.63 9.26 0.91
C SER A 124 21.02 8.19 -0.01
N TYR A 125 20.56 8.65 -1.17
CA TYR A 125 20.07 7.85 -2.30
C TYR A 125 21.21 7.01 -2.90
N ASP A 126 21.17 5.70 -2.65
CA ASP A 126 21.31 4.66 -3.66
C ASP A 126 21.25 3.34 -2.89
N GLY A 127 20.07 2.68 -2.88
CA GLY A 127 19.91 1.36 -2.28
C GLY A 127 21.11 0.51 -2.67
N PHE A 128 21.91 0.08 -1.67
CA PHE A 128 23.28 -0.37 -1.84
C PHE A 128 23.46 -1.21 -3.13
N SER A 129 23.80 -0.59 -4.24
CA SER A 129 23.98 -1.38 -5.46
C SER A 129 25.39 -1.94 -5.40
N CYS A 130 25.46 -3.26 -5.46
CA CYS A 130 26.70 -4.01 -5.44
C CYS A 130 26.86 -4.71 -6.79
N PRO A 131 27.94 -4.42 -7.54
CA PRO A 131 28.06 -4.86 -8.94
C PRO A 131 28.10 -6.39 -9.13
N ARG A 132 28.30 -7.18 -8.05
CA ARG A 132 28.41 -8.65 -8.09
C ARG A 132 27.74 -9.35 -6.90
N GLY A 133 26.55 -8.88 -6.53
CA GLY A 133 25.72 -9.55 -5.54
C GLY A 133 24.55 -8.71 -5.06
N ARG A 134 24.09 -8.96 -3.84
CA ARG A 134 22.98 -8.24 -3.23
C ARG A 134 23.48 -7.48 -2.02
N CYS A 135 23.18 -6.19 -1.97
CA CYS A 135 23.33 -5.38 -0.78
C CYS A 135 22.04 -4.57 -0.59
N SER A 136 21.56 -4.42 0.63
CA SER A 136 20.38 -3.60 0.94
C SER A 136 20.47 -3.00 2.33
N PHE A 137 19.94 -1.79 2.47
CA PHE A 137 19.61 -1.14 3.73
C PHE A 137 18.14 -0.80 3.67
N GLU A 138 17.37 -1.31 4.62
CA GLU A 138 15.92 -1.10 4.65
C GLU A 138 15.50 -0.66 6.04
N LEU A 139 14.78 0.45 6.12
CA LEU A 139 13.98 0.78 7.29
C LEU A 139 12.66 0.02 7.18
N LYS A 140 12.36 -0.80 8.18
CA LYS A 140 11.09 -1.55 8.23
C LYS A 140 10.72 -1.91 9.66
N LEU A 141 9.46 -2.28 9.83
CA LEU A 141 9.00 -2.89 11.07
C LEU A 141 9.57 -4.30 11.18
N ILE A 142 10.25 -4.59 12.29
CA ILE A 142 10.79 -5.90 12.62
C ILE A 142 10.05 -6.37 13.88
N ASN A 143 9.25 -7.44 13.75
CA ASN A 143 8.38 -7.92 14.83
C ASN A 143 7.43 -6.85 15.41
N GLY A 144 6.99 -5.90 14.56
CA GLY A 144 6.13 -4.78 14.97
C GLY A 144 6.87 -3.56 15.54
N TYR A 145 8.18 -3.66 15.76
CA TYR A 145 9.02 -2.56 16.25
C TYR A 145 9.68 -1.80 15.10
N ILE A 146 9.87 -0.49 15.26
CA ILE A 146 10.68 0.28 14.31
C ILE A 146 12.12 -0.27 14.29
N GLY A 147 12.70 -0.36 13.11
CA GLY A 147 14.00 -1.00 12.94
C GLY A 147 14.64 -0.75 11.58
N ALA A 148 15.79 -1.37 11.39
CA ALA A 148 16.52 -1.38 10.13
C ALA A 148 17.18 -2.74 9.90
N GLU A 149 17.33 -3.12 8.64
CA GLU A 149 18.07 -4.30 8.21
C GLU A 149 19.16 -3.90 7.22
N ALA A 150 20.37 -4.44 7.43
CA ALA A 150 21.48 -4.33 6.51
C ALA A 150 21.92 -5.73 6.06
N TYR A 151 21.84 -5.97 4.75
CA TYR A 151 22.18 -7.25 4.14
C TYR A 151 23.28 -7.07 3.11
N ILE A 152 24.28 -7.96 3.09
CA ILE A 152 25.33 -8.06 2.08
C ILE A 152 25.56 -9.53 1.74
N ASN A 153 25.58 -9.84 0.45
CA ASN A 153 26.00 -11.14 -0.06
C ASN A 153 26.70 -10.98 -1.40
N LEU A 154 28.03 -11.02 -1.37
CA LEU A 154 28.90 -10.82 -2.53
C LEU A 154 29.76 -12.04 -2.79
N ARG A 155 30.02 -12.27 -4.09
CA ARG A 155 30.92 -13.31 -4.58
C ARG A 155 31.98 -12.68 -5.49
N ASN A 156 33.21 -13.17 -5.41
CA ASN A 156 34.33 -12.74 -6.25
C ASN A 156 34.59 -11.22 -6.18
N VAL A 157 34.46 -10.66 -4.99
CA VAL A 157 34.79 -9.27 -4.63
C VAL A 157 35.79 -9.33 -3.48
N PHE A 158 36.88 -8.56 -3.53
CA PHE A 158 37.94 -8.61 -2.51
C PHE A 158 37.59 -7.83 -1.25
N TRP A 159 36.90 -6.69 -1.39
CA TRP A 159 36.51 -5.84 -0.28
C TRP A 159 35.27 -5.02 -0.64
N ILE A 160 34.60 -4.49 0.38
CA ILE A 160 33.50 -3.54 0.23
C ILE A 160 33.59 -2.45 1.28
N TRP A 161 33.26 -1.22 0.89
CA TRP A 161 32.94 -0.12 1.79
C TRP A 161 31.63 0.50 1.37
N LYS A 162 30.66 0.55 2.29
CA LYS A 162 29.36 1.16 2.05
C LYS A 162 28.82 1.81 3.32
N ILE A 163 27.99 2.83 3.15
CA ILE A 163 27.29 3.54 4.22
C ILE A 163 25.80 3.61 3.88
N GLY A 164 24.95 3.38 4.87
CA GLY A 164 23.50 3.50 4.73
C GLY A 164 22.94 4.22 5.94
N ASP A 165 21.98 5.10 5.71
CA ASP A 165 21.41 5.90 6.77
C ASP A 165 19.94 6.23 6.53
N GLY A 166 19.26 6.53 7.62
CA GLY A 166 17.86 6.91 7.58
C GLY A 166 17.33 7.09 8.99
N TYR A 167 16.09 7.52 9.09
CA TYR A 167 15.48 7.76 10.39
C TYR A 167 14.00 7.42 10.39
N TRP A 168 13.55 6.96 11.56
CA TRP A 168 12.15 6.93 11.93
C TRP A 168 11.79 8.25 12.58
N TYR A 169 10.57 8.73 12.39
CA TYR A 169 10.07 9.93 13.04
C TYR A 169 8.62 9.79 13.48
N ALA A 170 8.31 10.34 14.66
CA ALA A 170 6.96 10.40 15.21
C ALA A 170 6.64 11.86 15.61
N PRO A 171 5.52 12.43 15.15
CA PRO A 171 5.12 13.78 15.52
C PRO A 171 4.57 13.84 16.95
N PHE A 172 4.83 14.94 17.63
CA PHE A 172 4.21 15.29 18.92
C PHE A 172 4.10 16.81 19.06
N ASN A 173 3.36 17.30 20.06
CA ASN A 173 3.22 18.73 20.33
C ASN A 173 3.13 18.99 21.84
N PHE A 174 3.41 20.23 22.24
CA PHE A 174 3.22 20.68 23.61
C PHE A 174 1.92 21.47 23.73
N PRO A 175 1.17 21.31 24.83
CA PRO A 175 -0.01 22.14 25.09
C PRO A 175 0.40 23.62 25.22
N LYS A 176 -0.38 24.54 24.63
CA LYS A 176 -0.12 26.00 24.69
C LYS A 176 -0.11 26.63 26.10
N ASP A 177 -0.71 25.96 27.07
CA ASP A 177 -1.01 26.51 28.41
C ASP A 177 -0.49 25.61 29.55
N VAL A 178 0.44 24.70 29.27
CA VAL A 178 0.98 23.81 30.31
C VAL A 178 2.49 23.98 30.39
N ASP A 179 2.98 24.30 31.59
CA ASP A 179 4.40 24.46 31.87
C ASP A 179 5.03 23.07 32.04
N VAL A 180 5.70 22.61 30.98
CA VAL A 180 6.47 21.37 31.00
C VAL A 180 7.70 21.60 31.88
N SER A 181 7.93 20.78 32.90
CA SER A 181 9.16 20.85 33.73
C SER A 181 10.35 20.22 33.04
N SER A 182 10.16 19.03 32.49
CA SER A 182 11.19 18.21 31.87
C SER A 182 10.58 17.21 30.91
N LEU A 183 11.40 16.62 30.03
CA LEU A 183 11.04 15.38 29.36
C LEU A 183 11.94 14.24 29.78
N SER A 184 11.36 13.04 29.86
CA SER A 184 12.10 11.78 29.89
C SER A 184 11.97 11.03 28.57
N LEU A 185 13.08 10.53 28.06
CA LEU A 185 13.13 9.66 26.90
C LEU A 185 13.72 8.31 27.30
N SER A 186 12.91 7.26 27.23
CA SER A 186 13.32 5.88 27.46
C SER A 186 13.40 5.10 26.15
N ILE A 187 14.58 4.53 25.88
CA ILE A 187 14.83 3.77 24.66
C ILE A 187 15.47 2.42 25.00
N SER A 188 14.90 1.35 24.47
CA SER A 188 15.50 0.00 24.48
C SER A 188 15.62 -0.48 23.04
N TYR A 189 16.78 -1.02 22.69
CA TYR A 189 17.04 -1.51 21.34
C TYR A 189 18.01 -2.67 21.33
N ARG A 190 17.94 -3.46 20.27
CA ARG A 190 18.77 -4.63 20.04
C ARG A 190 19.39 -4.58 18.66
N VAL A 191 20.65 -4.98 18.56
CA VAL A 191 21.40 -5.05 17.32
C VAL A 191 21.95 -6.47 17.16
N GLU A 192 21.52 -7.15 16.11
CA GLU A 192 21.80 -8.55 15.85
C GLU A 192 22.58 -8.70 14.53
N SER A 193 23.52 -9.63 14.49
CA SER A 193 24.20 -10.13 13.29
C SER A 193 24.00 -11.63 13.25
N THR A 194 23.22 -12.11 12.29
CA THR A 194 22.86 -13.54 12.17
C THR A 194 23.79 -14.30 11.23
N ASN A 195 24.48 -13.59 10.34
CA ASN A 195 25.44 -14.17 9.41
C ASN A 195 26.60 -13.20 9.19
N PHE A 196 27.83 -13.69 9.35
CA PHE A 196 29.04 -12.90 9.15
C PHE A 196 30.14 -13.76 8.52
N VAL A 197 30.46 -13.51 7.26
CA VAL A 197 31.54 -14.17 6.52
C VAL A 197 32.44 -13.11 5.92
N ALA A 198 33.60 -12.91 6.53
CA ALA A 198 34.65 -12.00 6.08
C ALA A 198 35.99 -12.46 6.69
N SER A 199 37.11 -12.13 6.05
CA SER A 199 38.44 -12.41 6.61
C SER A 199 38.87 -11.36 7.63
N SER A 200 38.43 -10.11 7.43
CA SER A 200 38.65 -8.98 8.32
C SER A 200 37.67 -7.85 8.01
N GLY A 201 37.66 -6.81 8.85
CA GLY A 201 36.79 -5.65 8.69
C GLY A 201 35.84 -5.45 9.88
N PHE A 202 34.81 -4.64 9.68
CA PHE A 202 33.78 -4.35 10.66
C PHE A 202 32.47 -3.91 10.00
N VAL A 203 31.36 -4.12 10.72
CA VAL A 203 30.11 -3.39 10.51
C VAL A 203 29.82 -2.56 11.74
N ARG A 204 29.64 -1.26 11.57
CA ARG A 204 29.40 -0.32 12.66
C ARG A 204 28.03 0.31 12.52
N TRP A 205 27.19 0.08 13.52
CA TRP A 205 25.92 0.76 13.70
C TRP A 205 26.09 1.95 14.64
N LYS A 206 25.61 3.11 14.22
CA LYS A 206 25.56 4.33 14.99
C LYS A 206 24.12 4.80 15.06
N PHE A 207 23.73 5.26 16.24
CA PHE A 207 22.36 5.68 16.48
C PHE A 207 22.34 7.05 17.14
N SER A 208 21.35 7.85 16.80
CA SER A 208 21.14 9.14 17.44
C SER A 208 19.67 9.43 17.51
N VAL A 209 19.28 10.17 18.54
CA VAL A 209 17.91 10.60 18.74
C VAL A 209 17.89 12.10 18.68
N LEU A 210 16.99 12.63 17.87
CA LEU A 210 16.83 14.06 17.69
C LEU A 210 15.39 14.43 18.01
N ILE A 211 15.22 15.59 18.63
CA ILE A 211 13.94 16.28 18.63
C ILE A 211 14.11 17.47 17.71
N VAL A 212 13.28 17.55 16.68
CA VAL A 212 13.28 18.66 15.72
C VAL A 212 11.93 19.37 15.73
N ASN A 213 11.90 20.65 15.38
CA ASN A 213 10.65 21.37 15.17
C ASN A 213 10.11 21.18 13.74
N GLU A 214 9.00 21.85 13.42
CA GLU A 214 8.35 21.78 12.11
C GLU A 214 9.21 22.28 10.95
N SER A 215 10.15 23.20 11.21
CA SER A 215 11.17 23.63 10.24
C SER A 215 12.38 22.69 10.15
N ASN A 216 12.32 21.52 10.79
CA ASN A 216 13.39 20.53 10.88
C ASN A 216 14.67 21.04 11.57
N TYR A 217 14.56 22.08 12.39
CA TYR A 217 15.67 22.58 13.21
C TYR A 217 15.84 21.68 14.44
N VAL A 218 17.08 21.29 14.75
CA VAL A 218 17.40 20.39 15.86
C VAL A 218 17.34 21.15 17.18
N ILE A 219 16.39 20.75 18.03
CA ILE A 219 16.16 21.32 19.36
C ILE A 219 16.93 20.53 20.42
N TYR A 220 16.92 19.20 20.29
CA TYR A 220 17.65 18.30 21.17
C TYR A 220 18.29 17.18 20.36
N TRP A 221 19.46 16.72 20.79
CA TRP A 221 20.23 15.65 20.16
C TRP A 221 20.91 14.81 21.24
N HIS A 222 20.90 13.50 21.06
CA HIS A 222 21.71 12.58 21.86
C HIS A 222 22.18 11.39 21.02
N SER A 223 23.45 11.03 21.11
CA SER A 223 23.98 9.82 20.48
C SER A 223 23.82 8.61 21.42
N LEU A 224 23.35 7.48 20.89
CA LEU A 224 23.27 6.23 21.67
C LEU A 224 24.58 5.45 21.55
N ASN A 225 24.64 4.29 22.23
CA ASN A 225 25.81 3.41 22.15
C ASN A 225 25.97 2.86 20.74
N ASN A 226 27.13 3.11 20.15
CA ASN A 226 27.51 2.54 18.86
C ASN A 226 27.85 1.06 19.02
N VAL A 227 27.45 0.24 18.04
CA VAL A 227 27.70 -1.20 18.03
C VAL A 227 28.63 -1.52 16.87
N THR A 228 29.66 -2.33 17.12
CA THR A 228 30.57 -2.80 16.07
C THR A 228 30.58 -4.31 16.04
N HIS A 229 30.06 -4.90 14.97
CA HIS A 229 30.08 -6.33 14.70
C HIS A 229 31.31 -6.70 13.87
N ARG A 230 31.99 -7.78 14.29
CA ARG A 230 33.10 -8.41 13.54
C ARG A 230 32.85 -9.92 13.34
N ASP A 231 31.69 -10.38 13.76
CA ASP A 231 31.26 -11.76 13.90
C ASP A 231 29.72 -11.81 14.06
N VAL A 232 29.19 -13.02 14.24
CA VAL A 232 27.80 -13.26 14.63
C VAL A 232 27.65 -12.89 16.10
N ARG A 233 26.79 -11.92 16.38
CA ARG A 233 26.66 -11.33 17.72
C ARG A 233 25.29 -10.68 17.90
N ASP A 234 24.88 -10.58 19.14
CA ASP A 234 23.65 -9.94 19.58
C ASP A 234 23.97 -9.01 20.75
N ASP A 235 23.61 -7.74 20.63
CA ASP A 235 23.84 -6.70 21.63
C ASP A 235 22.54 -5.98 21.97
N SER A 236 22.21 -5.87 23.26
CA SER A 236 21.02 -5.19 23.75
C SER A 236 21.38 -4.00 24.64
N PHE A 237 20.66 -2.89 24.49
CA PHE A 237 20.89 -1.68 25.24
C PHE A 237 19.58 -1.09 25.76
N THR A 238 19.66 -0.39 26.89
CA THR A 238 18.57 0.45 27.39
C THR A 238 19.17 1.75 27.92
N LEU A 239 18.56 2.86 27.54
CA LEU A 239 18.94 4.20 27.94
C LEU A 239 17.69 4.96 28.39
N THR A 240 17.81 5.69 29.50
CA THR A 240 16.80 6.64 29.94
C THR A 240 17.46 8.00 30.13
N LEU A 241 16.91 9.02 29.49
CA LEU A 241 17.35 10.41 29.56
C LEU A 241 16.29 11.19 30.33
N ASN A 242 16.52 11.57 31.59
CA ASN A 242 15.45 12.06 32.49
C ASN A 242 15.32 13.59 32.62
N ASP A 243 16.15 14.40 31.95
CA ASP A 243 16.18 15.85 32.16
C ASP A 243 16.37 16.62 30.85
N ILE A 244 15.60 16.30 29.82
CA ILE A 244 15.60 17.13 28.61
C ILE A 244 14.95 18.48 28.99
N PRO A 245 15.69 19.61 28.91
CA PRO A 245 15.21 20.88 29.45
C PRO A 245 13.96 21.34 28.72
N ALA A 246 12.87 21.58 29.44
CA ALA A 246 11.60 21.94 28.81
C ALA A 246 11.56 23.38 28.26
N GLY A 247 12.38 24.29 28.81
CA GLY A 247 12.45 25.69 28.41
C GLY A 247 12.97 25.94 26.98
N ILE A 248 13.37 24.89 26.25
CA ILE A 248 13.76 24.96 24.84
C ILE A 248 12.57 24.76 23.89
N PHE A 249 11.40 24.37 24.40
CA PHE A 249 10.21 24.10 23.59
C PHE A 249 9.22 25.26 23.69
N VAL A 250 8.64 25.61 22.55
CA VAL A 250 7.59 26.63 22.43
C VAL A 250 6.22 25.94 22.55
N PRO A 251 5.39 26.33 23.53
CA PRO A 251 4.05 25.80 23.67
C PRO A 251 3.21 25.96 22.40
N GLY A 252 2.56 24.88 21.94
CA GLY A 252 1.74 24.86 20.73
C GLY A 252 2.47 24.69 19.40
N GLU A 253 3.80 24.62 19.40
CA GLU A 253 4.58 24.23 18.22
C GLU A 253 4.58 22.69 18.07
N ARG A 254 4.63 22.22 16.82
CA ARG A 254 4.74 20.79 16.50
C ARG A 254 6.21 20.38 16.43
N TYR A 255 6.52 19.27 17.06
CA TYR A 255 7.84 18.67 17.10
C TYR A 255 7.81 17.23 16.56
N TYR A 256 8.99 16.72 16.26
CA TYR A 256 9.18 15.36 15.78
C TYR A 256 10.32 14.70 16.55
N LEU A 257 10.04 13.54 17.14
CA LEU A 257 11.07 12.67 17.69
C LEU A 257 11.62 11.83 16.54
N LYS A 258 12.91 11.96 16.25
CA LYS A 258 13.60 11.21 15.20
C LYS A 258 14.57 10.21 15.80
N VAL A 259 14.47 8.95 15.39
CA VAL A 259 15.46 7.90 15.69
C VAL A 259 16.29 7.67 14.44
N TYR A 260 17.49 8.22 14.43
CA TYR A 260 18.44 8.12 13.34
C TYR A 260 19.28 6.86 13.45
N ILE A 261 19.42 6.16 12.33
CA ILE A 261 20.16 4.92 12.19
C ILE A 261 21.17 5.13 11.07
N TYR A 262 22.44 4.88 11.37
CA TYR A 262 23.54 4.93 10.42
C TYR A 262 24.32 3.62 10.52
N VAL A 263 24.57 2.98 9.37
CA VAL A 263 25.39 1.78 9.28
C VAL A 263 26.57 2.03 8.35
N GLU A 264 27.77 1.70 8.81
CA GLU A 264 29.00 1.73 8.04
C GLU A 264 29.57 0.32 7.95
N ILE A 265 29.76 -0.16 6.73
CA ILE A 265 30.18 -1.53 6.44
C ILE A 265 31.51 -1.48 5.73
N PHE A 266 32.54 -2.08 6.31
CA PHE A 266 33.86 -2.20 5.72
C PHE A 266 34.39 -3.63 5.91
N LEU A 267 34.35 -4.46 4.86
CA LEU A 267 34.65 -5.90 4.96
C LEU A 267 35.62 -6.35 3.87
N PHE A 268 36.49 -7.30 4.21
CA PHE A 268 37.34 -8.03 3.27
C PHE A 268 36.87 -9.47 3.12
N ALA A 269 36.94 -10.00 1.90
CA ALA A 269 36.43 -11.33 1.60
C ALA A 269 37.20 -12.45 2.30
N ALA A 270 36.47 -13.47 2.73
CA ALA A 270 37.05 -14.74 3.17
C ALA A 270 37.12 -15.71 1.99
N ALA A 271 38.10 -16.62 2.04
CA ALA A 271 38.14 -17.77 1.15
C ALA A 271 36.99 -18.72 1.54
N ALA A 272 36.15 -19.09 0.56
CA ALA A 272 35.02 -19.98 0.76
C ALA A 272 35.13 -21.20 -0.17
N PRO A 273 34.66 -22.40 0.24
CA PRO A 273 34.57 -23.56 -0.65
C PRO A 273 33.57 -23.34 -1.80
N PRO A 274 33.81 -23.86 -3.02
CA PRO A 274 34.99 -24.63 -3.46
C PRO A 274 36.27 -23.76 -3.55
N PRO A 275 37.47 -24.36 -3.52
CA PRO A 275 38.74 -23.62 -3.49
C PRO A 275 38.82 -22.59 -4.63
N GLY A 276 39.12 -21.33 -4.28
CA GLY A 276 39.30 -20.24 -5.25
C GLY A 276 38.18 -19.19 -5.30
N PHE A 277 37.11 -19.32 -4.51
CA PHE A 277 36.04 -18.32 -4.43
C PHE A 277 36.17 -17.40 -3.22
N LEU A 278 36.02 -16.08 -3.46
CA LEU A 278 35.96 -15.06 -2.42
C LEU A 278 34.51 -14.74 -2.08
N ARG A 279 34.19 -14.66 -0.79
CA ARG A 279 32.83 -14.37 -0.32
C ARG A 279 32.82 -13.34 0.80
N ILE A 280 31.85 -12.43 0.74
CA ILE A 280 31.49 -11.49 1.82
C ILE A 280 30.01 -11.70 2.12
N VAL A 281 29.67 -12.01 3.37
CA VAL A 281 28.28 -12.08 3.83
C VAL A 281 28.12 -11.29 5.13
N TYR A 282 27.07 -10.49 5.19
CA TYR A 282 26.60 -9.86 6.41
C TYR A 282 25.07 -9.84 6.42
N ASP A 283 24.46 -10.21 7.52
CA ASP A 283 23.02 -10.07 7.76
C ASP A 283 22.84 -9.52 9.17
N GLY A 284 22.52 -8.23 9.25
CA GLY A 284 22.37 -7.53 10.51
C GLY A 284 21.06 -6.76 10.61
N LYS A 285 20.49 -6.75 11.80
CA LYS A 285 19.21 -6.09 12.10
C LYS A 285 19.34 -5.26 13.36
N VAL A 286 18.63 -4.14 13.38
CA VAL A 286 18.37 -3.37 14.59
C VAL A 286 16.88 -3.17 14.75
N TYR A 287 16.36 -3.34 15.96
CA TYR A 287 14.99 -2.98 16.28
C TYR A 287 14.93 -2.33 17.67
N PHE A 288 13.97 -1.42 17.82
CA PHE A 288 13.78 -0.64 19.04
C PHE A 288 12.55 -1.14 19.79
N ASP A 289 12.79 -2.01 20.78
CA ASP A 289 11.76 -2.63 21.62
C ASP A 289 10.91 -1.62 22.41
N LYS A 290 11.52 -0.48 22.74
CA LYS A 290 10.85 0.61 23.46
C LYS A 290 11.38 1.94 22.97
N VAL A 291 10.49 2.86 22.60
CA VAL A 291 10.81 4.28 22.39
C VAL A 291 9.68 5.08 23.01
N ARG A 292 9.92 5.62 24.20
CA ARG A 292 8.90 6.32 25.00
C ARG A 292 9.39 7.70 25.40
N LEU A 293 8.72 8.73 24.93
CA LEU A 293 8.93 10.13 25.29
C LEU A 293 7.80 10.59 26.21
N GLU A 294 8.15 11.09 27.39
CA GLU A 294 7.22 11.54 28.42
C GLU A 294 7.52 13.00 28.76
N ALA A 295 6.49 13.83 28.87
CA ALA A 295 6.59 15.18 29.40
C ALA A 295 6.07 15.22 30.83
N TYR A 296 6.84 15.82 31.74
CA TYR A 296 6.43 16.14 33.10
C TYR A 296 5.95 17.58 33.17
N TYR A 297 4.95 17.86 34.01
CA TYR A 297 4.34 19.19 34.11
C TYR A 297 4.33 19.72 35.55
N ARG A 298 4.43 21.06 35.70
CA ARG A 298 4.38 21.74 37.01
C ARG A 298 2.96 22.13 37.43
N GLY A 299 2.43 21.46 38.46
CA GLY A 299 1.26 21.85 39.26
C GLY A 299 0.07 20.89 39.15
N GLY A 300 -0.73 20.59 40.15
CA GLY A 300 -0.78 21.00 41.56
C GLY A 300 -1.97 20.32 42.26
N PHE A 301 -1.79 19.89 43.52
CA PHE A 301 -2.77 19.27 44.43
C PHE A 301 -3.26 17.83 44.10
N GLY A 302 -2.80 16.86 44.89
CA GLY A 302 -3.62 15.70 45.28
C GLY A 302 -3.14 14.31 44.87
N SER A 303 -2.49 13.62 45.82
CA SER A 303 -2.25 12.17 45.95
C SER A 303 -2.45 11.22 44.76
N GLY A 304 -1.33 10.69 44.23
CA GLY A 304 -1.25 9.35 43.64
C GLY A 304 -0.71 9.31 42.21
N GLY A 305 0.61 9.20 42.04
CA GLY A 305 1.29 9.16 40.73
C GLY A 305 1.00 7.89 39.94
N GLY A 306 -0.03 7.94 39.10
CA GLY A 306 -0.35 6.92 38.11
C GLY A 306 -1.08 7.52 36.90
N ILE A 307 -0.86 6.94 35.73
CA ILE A 307 -1.49 7.39 34.48
C ILE A 307 -2.84 6.68 34.36
N GLY A 308 -3.92 7.45 34.36
CA GLY A 308 -5.25 6.95 34.02
C GLY A 308 -5.31 6.68 32.52
N LYS A 309 -5.81 5.51 32.12
CA LYS A 309 -6.09 5.16 30.73
C LYS A 309 -7.51 4.62 30.56
N ALA A 310 -8.23 5.13 29.57
CA ALA A 310 -9.51 4.59 29.12
C ALA A 310 -9.44 4.40 27.60
N GLY A 311 -9.93 3.29 27.07
CA GLY A 311 -9.81 3.02 25.64
C GLY A 311 -10.90 2.11 25.13
N VAL A 312 -11.35 2.38 23.90
CA VAL A 312 -12.46 1.66 23.27
C VAL A 312 -12.23 1.50 21.78
N ILE A 313 -12.51 0.31 21.28
CA ILE A 313 -12.57 -0.04 19.85
C ILE A 313 -14.03 -0.02 19.40
N PHE A 314 -14.26 0.55 18.23
CA PHE A 314 -15.52 0.60 17.51
C PHE A 314 -15.36 -0.10 16.17
N GLY A 315 -16.15 -1.15 15.95
CA GLY A 315 -16.23 -1.85 14.68
C GLY A 315 -17.46 -1.42 13.88
N PHE A 316 -17.26 -1.20 12.59
CA PHE A 316 -18.30 -0.78 11.65
C PHE A 316 -18.44 -1.77 10.50
N ASN A 317 -19.67 -2.01 10.08
CA ASN A 317 -19.96 -2.65 8.82
C ASN A 317 -20.29 -1.61 7.76
N LEU A 318 -19.34 -1.38 6.86
CA LEU A 318 -19.42 -0.30 5.89
C LEU A 318 -20.38 -0.63 4.73
N ASN A 319 -20.78 -1.89 4.53
CA ASN A 319 -21.63 -2.34 3.42
C ASN A 319 -21.22 -1.73 2.06
N GLY A 320 -19.91 -1.70 1.78
CA GLY A 320 -19.33 -1.14 0.56
C GLY A 320 -19.16 0.40 0.54
N GLY A 321 -19.31 1.06 1.69
CA GLY A 321 -19.05 2.50 1.85
C GLY A 321 -17.59 2.81 2.15
N THR A 322 -17.17 4.01 1.78
CA THR A 322 -15.82 4.49 2.03
C THR A 322 -15.85 5.53 3.16
N PRO A 323 -15.19 5.29 4.31
CA PRO A 323 -15.09 6.24 5.41
C PRO A 323 -14.44 7.55 4.95
N LEU A 324 -15.05 8.67 5.33
CA LEU A 324 -14.57 10.02 5.02
C LEU A 324 -14.24 10.80 6.27
N SER A 325 -15.11 10.74 7.28
CA SER A 325 -14.85 11.38 8.57
C SER A 325 -15.42 10.58 9.73
N LEU A 326 -14.84 10.78 10.90
CA LEU A 326 -15.26 10.18 12.16
C LEU A 326 -15.76 11.27 13.09
N LYS A 327 -16.98 11.09 13.59
CA LYS A 327 -17.64 12.01 14.50
C LYS A 327 -17.74 11.38 15.88
N ALA A 328 -17.28 12.08 16.90
CA ALA A 328 -17.37 11.64 18.29
C ALA A 328 -17.91 12.76 19.18
N GLU A 329 -18.86 12.42 20.05
CA GLU A 329 -19.42 13.28 21.09
C GLU A 329 -19.01 12.73 22.46
N LEU A 330 -18.17 13.46 23.19
CA LEU A 330 -17.38 12.95 24.30
C LEU A 330 -17.38 13.92 25.48
N GLU A 331 -17.29 13.40 26.70
CA GLU A 331 -17.14 14.20 27.93
C GLU A 331 -16.16 13.51 28.88
N VAL A 332 -15.37 14.31 29.59
CA VAL A 332 -14.45 13.84 30.63
C VAL A 332 -14.73 14.57 31.94
N ASN A 333 -14.60 13.87 33.06
CA ASN A 333 -14.85 14.46 34.38
C ASN A 333 -13.63 15.15 35.01
N THR A 334 -12.47 15.06 34.37
CA THR A 334 -11.22 15.72 34.79
C THR A 334 -10.51 16.28 33.56
N THR A 335 -9.59 17.21 33.78
CA THR A 335 -8.80 17.83 32.72
C THR A 335 -7.40 18.13 33.25
N PRO A 336 -6.35 18.08 32.40
CA PRO A 336 -6.39 17.77 30.97
C PRO A 336 -6.46 16.25 30.69
N VAL A 337 -7.18 15.87 29.63
CA VAL A 337 -7.19 14.50 29.10
C VAL A 337 -6.73 14.50 27.65
N GLU A 338 -5.67 13.76 27.33
CA GLU A 338 -5.28 13.50 25.94
C GLU A 338 -6.24 12.48 25.34
N LEU A 339 -6.76 12.73 24.14
CA LEU A 339 -7.64 11.87 23.38
C LEU A 339 -6.98 11.57 22.02
N ALA A 340 -6.59 10.33 21.80
CA ALA A 340 -5.94 9.88 20.57
C ALA A 340 -6.83 8.93 19.79
N PHE A 341 -6.85 9.08 18.47
CA PHE A 341 -7.66 8.29 17.55
C PHE A 341 -6.78 7.40 16.67
N TYR A 342 -7.21 6.16 16.52
CA TYR A 342 -6.50 5.11 15.81
C TYR A 342 -7.42 4.41 14.82
N TYR A 343 -6.83 3.81 13.79
CA TYR A 343 -7.49 2.85 12.91
C TYR A 343 -6.67 1.55 12.86
N GLU A 344 -7.34 0.43 12.62
CA GLU A 344 -6.66 -0.85 12.40
C GLU A 344 -6.15 -0.93 10.95
N TYR A 345 -4.84 -0.98 10.73
CA TYR A 345 -4.27 -1.02 9.38
C TYR A 345 -4.26 -2.43 8.79
N SER A 346 -3.54 -3.37 9.43
CA SER A 346 -3.47 -4.76 8.98
C SER A 346 -2.92 -5.66 10.09
N GLY A 347 -3.51 -6.84 10.27
CA GLY A 347 -2.99 -7.85 11.20
C GLY A 347 -2.99 -7.43 12.67
N GLY A 348 -3.99 -6.65 13.11
CA GLY A 348 -4.08 -6.15 14.48
C GLY A 348 -3.16 -4.97 14.82
N VAL A 349 -2.49 -4.38 13.83
CA VAL A 349 -1.66 -3.19 14.03
C VAL A 349 -2.53 -1.93 13.99
N TRP A 350 -2.49 -1.16 15.08
CA TRP A 350 -3.20 0.10 15.22
C TRP A 350 -2.31 1.29 14.86
N ARG A 351 -2.79 2.19 14.00
CA ARG A 351 -2.09 3.42 13.63
C ARG A 351 -2.85 4.63 14.16
N LYS A 352 -2.15 5.47 14.93
CA LYS A 352 -2.66 6.79 15.35
C LYS A 352 -2.79 7.66 14.11
N PHE A 353 -3.89 8.39 13.96
CA PHE A 353 -3.99 9.38 12.89
C PHE A 353 -4.24 10.79 13.42
N GLU A 354 -4.74 10.92 14.65
CA GLU A 354 -5.01 12.23 15.23
C GLU A 354 -5.00 12.19 16.77
N SER A 355 -4.74 13.33 17.42
CA SER A 355 -4.91 13.47 18.87
C SER A 355 -5.23 14.89 19.31
N TYR A 356 -6.06 15.01 20.35
CA TYR A 356 -6.47 16.26 20.97
C TYR A 356 -6.23 16.24 22.48
N ILE A 357 -6.21 17.41 23.10
CA ILE A 357 -6.24 17.52 24.54
C ILE A 357 -7.54 18.21 24.93
N ILE A 358 -8.37 17.49 25.67
CA ILE A 358 -9.61 18.02 26.23
C ILE A 358 -9.26 18.80 27.50
N LYS A 359 -9.57 20.11 27.46
CA LYS A 359 -9.35 21.05 28.57
C LYS A 359 -10.65 21.55 29.19
N THR A 360 -11.77 20.89 28.89
CA THR A 360 -13.08 21.20 29.46
C THR A 360 -13.72 19.91 29.96
N THR A 361 -14.50 20.01 31.02
CA THR A 361 -15.35 18.92 31.48
C THR A 361 -16.73 18.95 30.84
N SER A 362 -16.99 19.89 29.93
CA SER A 362 -18.21 19.90 29.11
C SER A 362 -18.08 18.95 27.92
N THR A 363 -19.22 18.58 27.34
CA THR A 363 -19.27 17.77 26.13
C THR A 363 -18.51 18.43 24.97
N VAL A 364 -17.68 17.65 24.28
CA VAL A 364 -16.87 18.02 23.13
C VAL A 364 -17.34 17.22 21.92
N ASN A 365 -17.55 17.91 20.81
CA ASN A 365 -17.82 17.30 19.51
C ASN A 365 -16.57 17.35 18.65
N VAL A 366 -16.19 16.19 18.12
CA VAL A 366 -15.00 16.00 17.31
C VAL A 366 -15.45 15.48 15.94
N ASP A 367 -14.97 16.08 14.84
CA ASP A 367 -15.20 15.62 13.46
C ASP A 367 -13.86 15.55 12.74
N LEU A 368 -13.38 14.33 12.48
CA LEU A 368 -12.02 14.07 12.00
C LEU A 368 -12.02 13.51 10.61
N PRO A 369 -11.26 14.10 9.66
CA PRO A 369 -11.07 13.47 8.36
C PRO A 369 -10.32 12.14 8.53
N ILE A 370 -10.83 11.09 7.88
CA ILE A 370 -10.16 9.79 7.84
C ILE A 370 -9.05 9.84 6.76
N PRO A 371 -7.79 9.50 7.11
CA PRO A 371 -6.70 9.50 6.14
C PRO A 371 -6.94 8.44 5.05
N GLU A 372 -6.38 8.64 3.85
CA GLU A 372 -6.64 7.76 2.70
C GLU A 372 -6.30 6.29 2.99
N GLU A 373 -5.21 6.05 3.72
CA GLU A 373 -4.78 4.72 4.14
C GLU A 373 -5.78 4.00 5.07
N ALA A 374 -6.65 4.77 5.73
CA ALA A 374 -7.64 4.25 6.66
C ALA A 374 -9.03 4.01 6.02
N ARG A 375 -9.22 4.39 4.75
CA ARG A 375 -10.50 4.33 4.06
C ARG A 375 -11.00 2.92 3.73
N ASN A 376 -10.18 1.90 3.95
CA ASN A 376 -10.58 0.50 3.80
C ASN A 376 -10.81 -0.19 5.15
N ASN A 377 -10.64 0.54 6.26
CA ASN A 377 -10.67 -0.04 7.60
C ASN A 377 -12.05 0.10 8.25
N THR A 378 -12.44 -0.97 8.92
CA THR A 378 -13.72 -1.11 9.60
C THR A 378 -13.63 -0.82 11.09
N ASN A 379 -12.43 -0.79 11.66
CA ASN A 379 -12.20 -0.69 13.10
C ASN A 379 -11.44 0.60 13.44
N TYR A 380 -11.99 1.36 14.37
CA TYR A 380 -11.43 2.62 14.88
C TYR A 380 -11.37 2.58 16.39
N MET A 381 -10.33 3.16 16.98
CA MET A 381 -10.13 3.13 18.43
C MET A 381 -9.88 4.54 18.95
N ILE A 382 -10.44 4.81 20.13
CA ILE A 382 -10.13 5.99 20.93
C ILE A 382 -9.35 5.54 22.16
N ILE A 383 -8.25 6.22 22.46
CA ILE A 383 -7.54 6.10 23.74
C ILE A 383 -7.51 7.46 24.40
N ALA A 384 -7.94 7.51 25.65
CA ALA A 384 -7.87 8.67 26.52
C ALA A 384 -6.83 8.45 27.63
N ASN A 385 -5.98 9.45 27.88
CA ASN A 385 -4.93 9.41 28.91
C ASN A 385 -4.99 10.66 29.80
N ALA A 386 -4.78 10.49 31.11
CA ALA A 386 -4.70 11.61 32.06
C ALA A 386 -3.69 11.34 33.17
N GLY A 387 -3.23 12.41 33.84
CA GLY A 387 -2.35 12.37 35.03
C GLY A 387 -3.04 11.90 36.32
N GLY A 388 -4.00 10.99 36.21
CA GLY A 388 -4.79 10.47 37.31
C GLY A 388 -6.03 9.72 36.83
N GLY A 389 -6.84 9.22 37.77
CA GLY A 389 -8.10 8.55 37.45
C GLY A 389 -9.15 9.51 36.90
N PHE A 390 -9.85 9.12 35.84
CA PHE A 390 -10.92 9.88 35.20
C PHE A 390 -12.02 8.96 34.66
N LYS A 391 -13.13 9.58 34.22
CA LYS A 391 -14.24 8.94 33.51
C LYS A 391 -14.37 9.57 32.14
N LEU A 392 -14.42 8.72 31.13
CA LEU A 392 -14.73 9.07 29.74
C LEU A 392 -16.18 8.67 29.46
N THR A 393 -16.99 9.63 29.05
CA THR A 393 -18.36 9.40 28.59
C THR A 393 -18.41 9.63 27.09
N ILE A 394 -18.95 8.67 26.33
CA ILE A 394 -19.12 8.74 24.87
C ILE A 394 -20.61 8.69 24.58
N TYR A 395 -21.17 9.83 24.17
CA TYR A 395 -22.59 9.98 23.83
C TYR A 395 -22.88 9.48 22.42
N GLY A 396 -21.93 9.65 21.50
CA GLY A 396 -22.08 9.25 20.12
C GLY A 396 -20.72 9.01 19.48
N PHE A 397 -20.64 7.95 18.68
CA PHE A 397 -19.49 7.68 17.83
C PHE A 397 -20.02 7.21 16.48
N LYS A 398 -19.72 7.96 15.42
CA LYS A 398 -20.29 7.75 14.09
C LYS A 398 -19.22 7.84 13.02
N LEU A 399 -19.36 7.04 11.97
CA LEU A 399 -18.48 7.09 10.81
C LEU A 399 -19.27 7.57 9.60
N ASN A 400 -18.83 8.65 8.99
CA ASN A 400 -19.44 9.24 7.82
C ASN A 400 -18.84 8.62 6.56
N CYS A 401 -19.66 7.97 5.73
CA CYS A 401 -19.21 7.26 4.54
C CYS A 401 -19.75 7.87 3.24
N SER A 402 -18.96 7.78 2.16
CA SER A 402 -19.45 7.93 0.78
C SER A 402 -19.83 6.59 0.16
N TYR A 403 -20.73 6.66 -0.82
CA TYR A 403 -21.18 5.53 -1.62
C TYR A 403 -21.07 5.85 -3.10
N ILE A 404 -20.86 4.82 -3.90
CA ILE A 404 -21.13 4.91 -5.34
C ILE A 404 -22.65 4.90 -5.51
N ALA A 405 -23.18 5.94 -6.16
CA ALA A 405 -24.58 6.07 -6.49
C ALA A 405 -25.04 4.91 -7.39
N ASP A 406 -26.35 4.64 -7.40
CA ASP A 406 -26.97 3.58 -8.20
C ASP A 406 -27.03 3.91 -9.71
N ASN A 407 -26.00 4.54 -10.26
CA ASN A 407 -25.90 4.98 -11.65
C ASN A 407 -24.50 4.72 -12.19
N LEU A 408 -24.39 3.70 -13.04
CA LEU A 408 -23.20 3.38 -13.82
C LEU A 408 -23.41 3.88 -15.26
N ASN A 409 -22.55 4.76 -15.72
CA ASN A 409 -22.57 5.24 -17.11
C ASN A 409 -21.56 4.44 -17.91
N VAL A 410 -22.01 3.73 -18.95
CA VAL A 410 -21.14 2.96 -19.83
C VAL A 410 -21.18 3.56 -21.23
N THR A 411 -20.04 4.02 -21.72
CA THR A 411 -19.92 4.56 -23.09
C THR A 411 -19.51 3.45 -24.03
N LEU A 412 -20.41 3.13 -24.97
CA LEU A 412 -20.22 2.10 -25.98
C LEU A 412 -19.86 2.72 -27.32
N VAL A 413 -19.00 2.06 -28.07
CA VAL A 413 -18.67 2.40 -29.46
C VAL A 413 -18.87 1.19 -30.35
N ASN A 414 -19.39 1.41 -31.57
CA ASN A 414 -19.39 0.39 -32.62
C ASN A 414 -18.20 0.62 -33.55
N GLU A 415 -17.18 -0.21 -33.49
CA GLU A 415 -15.91 0.01 -34.19
C GLU A 415 -15.93 -0.43 -35.65
N ARG A 416 -16.97 -1.14 -36.10
CA ARG A 416 -17.02 -1.74 -37.44
C ARG A 416 -18.25 -1.34 -38.25
N GLY A 417 -18.28 -1.81 -39.50
CA GLY A 417 -19.13 -1.30 -40.58
C GLY A 417 -20.61 -1.71 -40.53
N GLU A 418 -21.05 -2.49 -39.55
CA GLU A 418 -22.45 -2.93 -39.44
C GLU A 418 -23.11 -2.37 -38.18
N THR A 419 -24.33 -1.84 -38.32
CA THR A 419 -25.11 -1.33 -37.20
C THR A 419 -25.38 -2.44 -36.20
N ALA A 420 -24.97 -2.23 -34.95
CA ALA A 420 -25.21 -3.15 -33.85
C ALA A 420 -26.44 -2.68 -33.07
N LYS A 421 -27.48 -3.52 -32.97
CA LYS A 421 -28.64 -3.27 -32.13
C LYS A 421 -28.51 -4.06 -30.84
N ILE A 422 -28.25 -3.36 -29.75
CA ILE A 422 -28.11 -3.91 -28.40
C ILE A 422 -29.51 -4.16 -27.83
N VAL A 423 -29.77 -5.41 -27.45
CA VAL A 423 -31.06 -5.87 -26.90
C VAL A 423 -30.99 -6.16 -25.41
N SER A 424 -29.80 -6.47 -24.89
CA SER A 424 -29.64 -6.80 -23.47
C SER A 424 -28.25 -6.44 -22.97
N PHE A 425 -28.18 -6.02 -21.72
CA PHE A 425 -26.95 -5.64 -21.03
C PHE A 425 -26.91 -6.28 -19.66
N TRP A 426 -25.85 -7.05 -19.39
CA TRP A 426 -25.72 -7.83 -18.18
C TRP A 426 -24.51 -7.34 -17.39
N ILE A 427 -24.67 -7.24 -16.07
CA ILE A 427 -23.58 -6.98 -15.13
C ILE A 427 -23.48 -8.20 -14.22
N ILE A 428 -22.34 -8.87 -14.28
CA ILE A 428 -22.10 -10.15 -13.63
C ILE A 428 -20.95 -9.98 -12.63
N ASN A 429 -21.15 -10.41 -11.39
CA ASN A 429 -20.06 -10.61 -10.42
C ASN A 429 -20.10 -12.04 -9.88
N ALA A 430 -19.26 -12.34 -8.87
CA ALA A 430 -19.13 -13.69 -8.32
C ALA A 430 -20.45 -14.28 -7.75
N SER A 431 -21.40 -13.44 -7.35
CA SER A 431 -22.60 -13.87 -6.61
C SER A 431 -23.93 -13.45 -7.26
N LYS A 432 -23.92 -12.52 -8.20
CA LYS A 432 -25.13 -11.89 -8.78
C LYS A 432 -24.97 -11.68 -10.28
N VAL A 433 -26.08 -11.85 -10.98
CA VAL A 433 -26.25 -11.48 -12.38
C VAL A 433 -27.40 -10.49 -12.46
N TRP A 434 -27.09 -9.26 -12.84
CA TRP A 434 -28.09 -8.25 -13.16
C TRP A 434 -28.24 -8.14 -14.67
N ARG A 435 -29.48 -7.95 -15.13
CA ARG A 435 -29.81 -7.84 -16.56
C ARG A 435 -30.76 -6.68 -16.75
N SER A 436 -30.55 -5.91 -17.82
CA SER A 436 -31.52 -4.96 -18.34
C SER A 436 -31.72 -5.21 -19.81
N ASP A 437 -32.97 -5.18 -20.22
CA ASP A 437 -33.30 -5.08 -21.64
C ASP A 437 -32.98 -3.66 -22.10
N LEU A 438 -32.35 -3.55 -23.25
CA LEU A 438 -32.03 -2.28 -23.88
C LEU A 438 -32.58 -2.32 -25.31
N ASN A 439 -32.81 -1.15 -25.88
CA ASN A 439 -33.16 -1.05 -27.29
C ASN A 439 -32.38 0.11 -27.89
N VAL A 440 -31.08 -0.13 -28.05
CA VAL A 440 -30.11 0.87 -28.50
C VAL A 440 -29.47 0.39 -29.78
N ALA A 441 -29.67 1.12 -30.87
CA ALA A 441 -28.94 0.92 -32.11
C ALA A 441 -27.73 1.85 -32.16
N LEU A 442 -26.58 1.32 -32.58
CA LEU A 442 -25.34 2.05 -32.80
C LEU A 442 -24.89 1.86 -34.25
N ALA A 443 -24.92 2.94 -35.03
CA ALA A 443 -24.35 2.96 -36.37
C ALA A 443 -22.81 2.79 -36.31
N PRO A 444 -22.17 2.44 -37.43
CA PRO A 444 -20.71 2.36 -37.50
C PRO A 444 -20.03 3.63 -37.00
N LEU A 445 -19.06 3.46 -36.10
CA LEU A 445 -18.29 4.52 -35.40
C LEU A 445 -19.12 5.43 -34.49
N GLU A 446 -20.40 5.12 -34.28
CA GLU A 446 -21.25 5.84 -33.34
C GLU A 446 -20.88 5.49 -31.90
N LYS A 447 -20.94 6.50 -31.03
CA LYS A 447 -20.70 6.39 -29.60
C LYS A 447 -21.96 6.74 -28.83
N ARG A 448 -22.28 5.99 -27.79
CA ARG A 448 -23.41 6.30 -26.92
C ARG A 448 -23.13 5.90 -25.49
N THR A 449 -23.38 6.83 -24.58
CA THR A 449 -23.38 6.58 -23.14
C THR A 449 -24.74 6.06 -22.72
N ILE A 450 -24.73 4.90 -22.07
CA ILE A 450 -25.91 4.24 -21.52
C ILE A 450 -25.83 4.37 -20.01
N GLN A 451 -26.84 5.00 -19.42
CA GLN A 451 -27.00 5.04 -17.97
C GLN A 451 -27.66 3.75 -17.52
N ILE A 452 -27.00 3.08 -16.57
CA ILE A 452 -27.41 1.80 -16.02
C ILE A 452 -27.72 2.01 -14.54
N ASN A 453 -28.96 1.71 -14.17
CA ASN A 453 -29.43 1.77 -12.78
C ASN A 453 -28.96 0.52 -12.02
N TYR A 454 -27.64 0.41 -11.83
CA TYR A 454 -27.00 -0.67 -11.10
C TYR A 454 -25.94 -0.12 -10.16
N ARG A 455 -26.03 -0.52 -8.89
CA ARG A 455 -25.04 -0.17 -7.88
C ARG A 455 -23.83 -1.08 -8.00
N VAL A 456 -22.70 -0.49 -8.35
CA VAL A 456 -21.41 -1.19 -8.31
C VAL A 456 -20.76 -1.01 -6.93
N GLU A 457 -19.99 -2.01 -6.52
CA GLU A 457 -19.29 -2.07 -5.24
C GLU A 457 -17.79 -1.90 -5.49
N ARG A 458 -17.13 -1.04 -4.71
CA ARG A 458 -15.67 -0.88 -4.75
C ARG A 458 -14.94 -2.18 -4.40
N GLY A 459 -13.74 -2.36 -4.95
CA GLY A 459 -12.94 -3.57 -4.82
C GLY A 459 -13.51 -4.80 -5.55
N THR A 460 -14.67 -4.68 -6.18
CA THR A 460 -15.34 -5.79 -6.89
C THR A 460 -15.01 -5.74 -8.37
N ARG A 461 -14.85 -6.94 -8.94
CA ARG A 461 -14.68 -7.14 -10.38
C ARG A 461 -16.01 -7.51 -11.00
N TYR A 462 -16.34 -6.86 -12.10
CA TYR A 462 -17.55 -7.13 -12.86
C TYR A 462 -17.21 -7.54 -14.28
N LEU A 463 -17.98 -8.48 -14.81
CA LEU A 463 -18.08 -8.77 -16.22
C LEU A 463 -19.32 -8.05 -16.75
N ILE A 464 -19.12 -7.09 -17.63
CA ILE A 464 -20.14 -6.49 -18.45
C ILE A 464 -20.31 -7.34 -19.71
N ARG A 465 -21.52 -7.82 -19.95
CA ARG A 465 -21.88 -8.58 -21.16
C ARG A 465 -22.95 -7.85 -21.95
N ILE A 466 -22.68 -7.63 -23.24
CA ILE A 466 -23.56 -6.93 -24.16
C ILE A 466 -24.07 -7.92 -25.20
N VAL A 467 -25.39 -7.99 -25.37
CA VAL A 467 -26.04 -8.91 -26.31
C VAL A 467 -26.76 -8.11 -27.39
N THR A 468 -26.53 -8.49 -28.65
CA THR A 468 -27.17 -7.87 -29.82
C THR A 468 -28.37 -8.66 -30.31
N GLU A 469 -29.22 -8.03 -31.12
CA GLU A 469 -30.40 -8.66 -31.75
C GLU A 469 -30.03 -9.87 -32.60
N LYS A 470 -28.83 -9.88 -33.21
CA LYS A 470 -28.31 -10.99 -33.99
C LYS A 470 -27.77 -12.15 -33.15
N GLY A 471 -27.79 -12.01 -31.82
CA GLY A 471 -27.27 -13.02 -30.88
C GLY A 471 -25.76 -12.95 -30.66
N ASN A 472 -25.06 -11.92 -31.14
CA ASN A 472 -23.65 -11.72 -30.82
C ASN A 472 -23.50 -11.25 -29.38
N VAL A 473 -22.45 -11.74 -28.71
CA VAL A 473 -22.15 -11.47 -27.30
C VAL A 473 -20.76 -10.85 -27.18
N PHE A 474 -20.66 -9.73 -26.46
CA PHE A 474 -19.41 -9.00 -26.20
C PHE A 474 -19.19 -8.86 -24.69
N ASP A 475 -18.00 -9.23 -24.22
CA ASP A 475 -17.66 -9.38 -22.81
C ASP A 475 -16.51 -8.44 -22.41
N TYR A 476 -16.70 -7.68 -21.33
CA TYR A 476 -15.73 -6.70 -20.82
C TYR A 476 -15.55 -6.82 -19.31
N TYR A 477 -14.30 -6.84 -18.86
CA TYR A 477 -14.00 -6.90 -17.44
C TYR A 477 -13.66 -5.51 -16.91
N ILE A 478 -14.36 -5.10 -15.86
CA ILE A 478 -14.08 -3.88 -15.13
C ILE A 478 -13.76 -4.20 -13.67
N SER A 479 -12.87 -3.41 -13.08
CA SER A 479 -12.59 -3.43 -11.64
C SER A 479 -12.92 -2.07 -11.09
N ILE A 480 -13.77 -2.02 -10.06
CA ILE A 480 -14.05 -0.77 -9.36
C ILE A 480 -12.96 -0.59 -8.30
N PRO A 481 -12.14 0.48 -8.39
CA PRO A 481 -11.02 0.70 -7.48
C PRO A 481 -11.47 0.99 -6.03
#